data_AF-A0A2P8DDC1-F1
#
_entry.id   AF-A0A2P8DDC1-F1
#
_cell.length_a   1.000
_cell.length_b   1.000
_cell.length_c   1.000
_cell.angle_alpha   90.00
_cell.angle_beta   90.00
_cell.angle_gamma   90.00
#
_symmetry.space_group_name_H-M   'P 1'
#
loop_
_entity.id
_entity.type
_entity.pdbx_description
1 polymer ?
#
loop_
_entity_poly.entity_id
_entity_poly.type
_entity_poly.pdbx_seq_one_letter_code
_entity_poly.pdbx_strand_id
1 'polypeptide(L)'
;MKRLLTGVLVLLFSSGMVHANKITVYNLTDCIFMVKLRSDVPFPYYILQSVPGTVTAQSTTANNFISGSAIYNYGTPNAISIEAGFTPLFPSYANSSLLINDMLCVANGYYTIFWQQQSLTADIQLVIF
;
A
#
# COMPACT_ATOMS: atom_id res chain seq x y z
N MET A 1 16.71 -23.29 -39.24
CA MET A 1 15.57 -22.82 -38.41
C MET A 1 15.62 -23.24 -36.94
N LYS A 2 16.48 -24.19 -36.49
CA LYS A 2 16.55 -24.61 -35.08
C LYS A 2 17.27 -23.65 -34.12
N ARG A 3 18.08 -22.71 -34.63
CA ARG A 3 18.91 -21.78 -33.82
C ARG A 3 18.19 -20.51 -33.36
N LEU A 4 17.04 -20.19 -33.95
CA LEU A 4 16.24 -19.03 -33.56
C LEU A 4 15.35 -19.31 -32.34
N LEU A 5 14.98 -20.57 -32.12
CA LEU A 5 14.09 -20.96 -31.02
C LEU A 5 14.79 -20.87 -29.64
N THR A 6 16.09 -21.17 -29.58
CA THR A 6 16.89 -21.10 -28.36
C THR A 6 17.18 -19.65 -27.94
N GLY A 7 17.29 -18.71 -28.88
CA GLY A 7 17.48 -17.28 -28.55
C GLY A 7 16.25 -16.63 -27.89
N VAL A 8 15.05 -17.05 -28.29
CA VAL A 8 13.79 -16.54 -27.70
C VAL A 8 13.58 -17.07 -26.28
N LEU A 9 13.91 -18.33 -25.99
CA LEU A 9 13.85 -18.84 -24.62
C LEU A 9 14.80 -18.08 -23.68
N VAL A 10 16.03 -17.79 -24.11
CA VAL A 10 17.00 -17.06 -23.27
C VAL A 10 16.52 -15.63 -22.95
N LEU A 11 15.86 -14.95 -23.88
CA LEU A 11 15.26 -13.64 -23.62
C LEU A 11 14.13 -13.71 -22.59
N LEU A 12 13.26 -14.73 -22.66
CA LEU A 12 12.18 -14.95 -21.69
C LEU A 12 12.67 -15.23 -20.26
N PHE A 13 13.84 -15.87 -20.10
CA PHE A 13 14.44 -16.10 -18.77
C PHE A 13 15.27 -14.93 -18.25
N SER A 14 15.77 -14.05 -19.13
CA SER A 14 16.52 -12.84 -18.72
C SER A 14 15.62 -11.71 -18.23
N SER A 15 14.34 -11.70 -18.64
CA SER A 15 13.30 -10.84 -18.06
C SER A 15 12.75 -11.42 -16.76
N GLY A 16 13.66 -11.82 -15.85
CA GLY A 16 13.29 -12.21 -14.49
C GLY A 16 12.44 -11.10 -13.87
N MET A 17 11.23 -11.44 -13.45
CA MET A 17 10.35 -10.51 -12.73
C MET A 17 10.97 -10.24 -11.36
N VAL A 18 11.87 -9.26 -11.29
CA VAL A 18 12.48 -8.79 -10.04
C VAL A 18 12.06 -7.33 -9.82
N HIS A 19 10.76 -7.07 -9.84
CA HIS A 19 10.24 -5.76 -9.45
C HIS A 19 9.22 -5.93 -8.34
N ALA A 20 9.68 -5.59 -7.12
CA ALA A 20 8.84 -5.21 -6.01
C ALA A 20 8.29 -3.81 -6.27
N ASN A 21 6.98 -3.61 -6.17
CA ASN A 21 6.38 -2.28 -6.25
C ASN A 21 6.79 -1.39 -5.06
N LYS A 22 6.78 -0.07 -5.29
CA LYS A 22 6.89 0.94 -4.25
C LYS A 22 5.49 1.43 -3.88
N ILE A 23 5.27 1.73 -2.60
CA ILE A 23 4.10 2.48 -2.16
C ILE A 23 4.50 3.91 -1.80
N THR A 24 3.67 4.86 -2.23
CA THR A 24 3.72 6.26 -1.81
C THR A 24 2.44 6.58 -1.07
N VAL A 25 2.59 6.96 0.19
CA VAL A 25 1.49 7.38 1.07
C VAL A 25 1.47 8.91 1.12
N TYR A 26 0.34 9.50 0.75
CA TYR A 26 0.04 10.92 0.89
C TYR A 26 -0.93 11.10 2.05
N ASN A 27 -0.44 11.60 3.17
CA ASN A 27 -1.24 11.94 4.32
C ASN A 27 -1.60 13.42 4.29
N LEU A 28 -2.86 13.71 3.96
CA LEU A 28 -3.41 15.06 3.87
C LEU A 28 -4.04 15.51 5.19
N THR A 29 -3.93 14.71 6.25
CA THR A 29 -4.37 15.05 7.59
C THR A 29 -3.20 15.51 8.46
N ASP A 30 -3.50 16.09 9.62
CA ASP A 30 -2.49 16.43 10.64
C ASP A 30 -2.15 15.25 11.57
N CYS A 31 -2.73 14.08 11.35
CA CYS A 31 -2.51 12.90 12.20
C CYS A 31 -1.32 12.05 11.75
N ILE A 32 -0.80 11.24 12.67
CA ILE A 32 0.15 10.16 12.36
C ILE A 32 -0.63 8.85 12.25
N PHE A 33 -0.40 8.11 11.17
CA PHE A 33 -0.96 6.76 10.97
C PHE A 33 0.15 5.71 10.90
N MET A 34 -0.16 4.49 11.32
CA MET A 34 0.65 3.33 10.96
C MET A 34 0.00 2.65 9.76
N VAL A 35 0.75 2.54 8.66
CA VAL A 35 0.32 1.83 7.46
C VAL A 35 0.92 0.42 7.48
N LYS A 36 0.08 -0.58 7.69
CA LYS A 36 0.47 -2.00 7.70
C LYS A 36 0.24 -2.58 6.31
N LEU A 37 1.30 -2.96 5.62
CA LEU A 37 1.28 -3.47 4.25
C LEU A 37 1.48 -4.98 4.24
N ARG A 38 0.73 -5.65 3.36
CA ARG A 38 0.82 -7.08 3.10
C ARG A 38 1.40 -7.33 1.72
N SER A 39 2.36 -8.25 1.63
CA SER A 39 2.88 -8.78 0.37
C SER A 39 2.06 -9.94 -0.18
N ASP A 40 2.22 -10.25 -1.47
CA ASP A 40 1.70 -11.43 -2.16
C ASP A 40 2.18 -12.77 -1.56
N VAL A 41 3.29 -12.76 -0.82
CA VAL A 41 3.81 -13.93 -0.07
C VAL A 41 3.37 -13.87 1.40
N PRO A 42 2.99 -15.01 2.02
CA PRO A 42 2.66 -15.05 3.44
C PRO A 42 3.92 -14.80 4.29
N PHE A 43 3.90 -13.71 5.08
CA PHE A 43 4.88 -13.28 6.08
C PHE A 43 6.10 -12.46 5.58
N PRO A 44 6.54 -11.44 6.35
CA PRO A 44 5.86 -10.63 7.38
C PRO A 44 5.18 -9.37 6.80
N TYR A 45 4.32 -8.72 7.60
CA TYR A 45 3.79 -7.40 7.26
C TYR A 45 4.89 -6.34 7.34
N TYR A 46 4.85 -5.38 6.43
CA TYR A 46 5.67 -4.18 6.52
C TYR A 46 4.89 -3.07 7.23
N ILE A 47 5.47 -2.41 8.23
CA ILE A 47 4.83 -1.32 8.96
C ILE A 47 5.55 -0.02 8.61
N LEU A 48 4.80 0.93 8.06
CA LEU A 48 5.27 2.25 7.70
C LEU A 48 4.60 3.29 8.60
N GLN A 49 5.38 4.17 9.22
CA GLN A 49 4.82 5.33 9.90
C GLN A 49 4.55 6.44 8.88
N SER A 50 3.29 6.82 8.73
CA SER A 50 2.81 7.88 7.85
C SER A 50 2.57 9.16 8.65
N VAL A 51 3.54 10.06 8.62
CA VAL A 51 3.41 11.44 9.14
C VAL A 51 2.67 12.34 8.14
N PRO A 52 2.15 13.52 8.52
CA PRO A 52 1.58 14.48 7.58
C PRO A 52 2.54 14.78 6.41
N GLY A 53 2.01 14.80 5.19
CA GLY A 53 2.81 14.92 3.97
C GLY A 53 3.01 13.58 3.25
N THR A 54 4.18 13.36 2.66
CA THR A 54 4.44 12.18 1.81
C THR A 54 5.46 11.25 2.45
N VAL A 55 5.14 9.96 2.51
CA VAL A 55 6.03 8.90 2.96
C VAL A 55 6.06 7.78 1.92
N THR A 56 7.22 7.19 1.68
CA THR A 56 7.35 6.10 0.71
C THR A 56 7.99 4.87 1.33
N ALA A 57 7.55 3.69 0.91
CA ALA A 57 8.20 2.43 1.23
C ALA A 57 8.37 1.58 -0.03
N GLN A 58 9.51 0.89 -0.12
CA GLN A 58 9.78 -0.08 -1.18
C GLN A 58 9.82 -1.47 -0.56
N SER A 59 9.20 -2.44 -1.21
CA SER A 59 9.30 -3.83 -0.77
C SER A 59 10.74 -4.33 -0.90
N THR A 60 11.30 -4.83 0.20
CA THR A 60 12.70 -5.29 0.31
C THR A 60 12.91 -6.73 -0.16
N THR A 61 11.84 -7.44 -0.51
CA THR A 61 11.86 -8.91 -0.72
C THR A 61 11.55 -9.33 -2.16
N ALA A 62 11.63 -8.42 -3.13
CA ALA A 62 11.21 -8.64 -4.53
C ALA A 62 9.71 -9.03 -4.71
N ASN A 63 8.92 -8.88 -3.64
CA ASN A 63 7.50 -9.21 -3.57
C ASN A 63 6.64 -7.96 -3.73
N ASN A 64 5.44 -8.08 -4.28
CA ASN A 64 4.54 -6.93 -4.45
C ASN A 64 3.65 -6.75 -3.23
N PHE A 65 3.45 -5.50 -2.81
CA PHE A 65 2.37 -5.16 -1.89
C PHE A 65 1.02 -5.39 -2.59
N ILE A 66 0.12 -6.10 -1.91
CA ILE A 66 -1.21 -6.47 -2.40
C ILE A 66 -2.35 -5.88 -1.57
N SER A 67 -2.09 -5.51 -0.32
CA SER A 67 -3.04 -4.78 0.51
C SER A 67 -2.30 -3.93 1.54
N GLY A 68 -3.01 -2.95 2.07
CA GLY A 68 -2.53 -2.11 3.15
C GLY A 68 -3.66 -1.70 4.07
N SER A 69 -3.36 -1.48 5.34
CA SER A 69 -4.30 -0.85 6.26
C SER A 69 -3.70 0.39 6.89
N ALA A 70 -4.46 1.48 6.90
CA ALA A 70 -4.10 2.70 7.62
C ALA A 70 -4.74 2.64 9.00
N ILE A 71 -3.90 2.69 10.04
CA ILE A 71 -4.28 2.48 11.42
C ILE A 71 -3.97 3.74 12.23
N TYR A 72 -5.00 4.36 12.80
CA TYR A 72 -4.86 5.43 13.79
C TYR A 72 -4.77 4.83 15.20
N ASN A 73 -3.99 5.45 16.09
CA ASN A 73 -3.73 4.96 17.45
C ASN A 73 -3.25 3.50 17.51
N TYR A 74 -2.37 3.12 16.58
CA TYR A 74 -1.82 1.77 16.48
C TYR A 74 -1.23 1.27 17.80
N GLY A 75 -1.56 0.03 18.18
CA GLY A 75 -1.09 -0.59 19.42
C GLY A 75 -1.91 -0.25 20.67
N THR A 76 -2.99 0.51 20.54
CA THR A 76 -3.92 0.82 21.64
C THR A 76 -5.26 0.07 21.48
N PRO A 77 -6.05 -0.13 22.55
CA PRO A 77 -7.37 -0.75 22.48
C PRO A 77 -8.38 0.01 21.60
N ASN A 78 -8.18 1.32 21.40
CA ASN A 78 -9.07 2.19 20.61
C ASN A 78 -8.50 2.43 19.20
N ALA A 79 -7.64 1.54 18.71
CA ALA A 79 -7.10 1.64 17.36
C ALA A 79 -8.23 1.54 16.33
N ILE A 80 -8.24 2.46 15.37
CA ILE A 80 -9.10 2.38 14.20
C ILE A 80 -8.26 1.97 13.03
N SER A 81 -8.72 0.98 12.27
CA SER A 81 -8.06 0.54 11.06
C SER A 81 -9.04 0.53 9.89
N ILE A 82 -8.60 1.05 8.76
CA ILE A 82 -9.25 0.81 7.46
C ILE A 82 -8.29 -0.04 6.64
N GLU A 83 -8.78 -1.12 6.04
CA GLU A 83 -8.00 -1.95 5.11
C GLU A 83 -8.41 -1.69 3.66
N ALA A 84 -7.41 -1.66 2.79
CA ALA A 84 -7.49 -1.45 1.36
C ALA A 84 -6.79 -2.60 0.63
N GLY A 85 -7.52 -3.30 -0.24
CA GLY A 85 -6.92 -4.25 -1.19
C GLY A 85 -6.43 -3.51 -2.44
N PHE A 86 -5.13 -3.54 -2.72
CA PHE A 86 -4.55 -2.91 -3.90
C PHE A 86 -4.94 -3.71 -5.15
N THR A 87 -6.04 -3.29 -5.78
CA THR A 87 -6.56 -3.92 -6.98
C THR A 87 -6.15 -3.07 -8.18
N PRO A 88 -5.36 -3.62 -9.13
CA PRO A 88 -4.98 -2.88 -10.32
C PRO A 88 -6.18 -2.40 -11.12
N LEU A 89 -6.06 -1.24 -11.76
CA LEU A 89 -7.05 -0.64 -12.68
C LEU A 89 -8.36 -0.17 -12.04
N PHE A 90 -8.58 -0.43 -10.74
CA PHE A 90 -9.78 -0.02 -10.02
C PHE A 90 -9.43 0.90 -8.84
N PRO A 91 -9.36 2.22 -9.06
CA PRO A 91 -9.24 3.17 -7.96
C PRO A 91 -10.38 2.93 -6.98
N SER A 92 -10.04 2.76 -5.73
CA SER A 92 -11.00 2.37 -4.68
C SER A 92 -10.74 3.21 -3.44
N TYR A 93 -11.78 3.37 -2.63
CA TYR A 93 -11.71 4.10 -1.38
C TYR A 93 -12.46 3.36 -0.28
N ALA A 94 -12.10 3.64 0.96
CA ALA A 94 -12.75 3.11 2.15
C ALA A 94 -12.71 4.14 3.28
N ASN A 95 -13.79 4.22 4.06
CA ASN A 95 -13.92 5.16 5.16
C ASN A 95 -13.78 4.43 6.49
N SER A 96 -13.26 5.11 7.51
CA SER A 96 -13.26 4.59 8.87
C SER A 96 -14.67 4.62 9.46
N SER A 97 -14.85 3.89 10.56
CA SER A 97 -15.94 4.21 11.47
C SER A 97 -15.78 5.64 12.00
N LEU A 98 -16.92 6.27 12.29
CA LEU A 98 -16.96 7.56 12.98
C LEU A 98 -16.43 7.41 14.40
N LEU A 99 -15.48 8.25 14.78
CA LEU A 99 -14.98 8.40 16.15
C LEU A 99 -15.26 9.83 16.61
N ILE A 100 -16.38 9.99 17.32
CA ILE A 100 -16.96 11.30 17.67
C ILE A 100 -16.02 12.12 18.58
N ASN A 101 -15.08 11.49 19.31
CA ASN A 101 -14.34 12.17 20.39
C ASN A 101 -12.81 11.98 20.44
N ASP A 102 -12.18 11.25 19.51
CA ASP A 102 -10.79 10.75 19.72
C ASP A 102 -9.80 11.07 18.57
N MET A 103 -10.25 11.76 17.52
CA MET A 103 -9.39 12.21 16.41
C MET A 103 -9.42 13.73 16.29
N LEU A 104 -8.64 14.41 17.13
CA LEU A 104 -8.53 15.88 17.09
C LEU A 104 -7.90 16.40 15.79
N CYS A 105 -7.16 15.55 15.08
CA CYS A 105 -6.40 15.90 13.87
C CYS A 105 -7.06 15.46 12.55
N VAL A 106 -8.29 14.91 12.59
CA VAL A 106 -9.09 14.63 11.38
C VAL A 106 -10.41 15.38 11.44
N ALA A 107 -10.76 16.08 10.36
CA ALA A 107 -12.02 16.82 10.29
C ALA A 107 -13.22 15.86 10.33
N ASN A 108 -14.19 16.11 11.21
CA ASN A 108 -15.41 15.32 11.39
C ASN A 108 -15.25 13.92 12.04
N GLY A 109 -14.08 13.59 12.60
CA GLY A 109 -13.90 12.38 13.41
C GLY A 109 -13.92 11.06 12.62
N TYR A 110 -13.75 11.09 11.31
CA TYR A 110 -13.51 9.91 10.48
C TYR A 110 -12.44 10.25 9.45
N TYR A 111 -11.69 9.26 8.97
CA TYR A 111 -10.74 9.43 7.87
C TYR A 111 -11.12 8.49 6.71
N THR A 112 -10.65 8.84 5.54
CA THR A 112 -10.81 8.07 4.31
C THR A 112 -9.45 7.67 3.80
N ILE A 113 -9.37 6.47 3.23
CA ILE A 113 -8.24 6.08 2.39
C ILE A 113 -8.71 5.90 0.95
N PHE A 114 -7.93 6.41 0.03
CA PHE A 114 -8.03 6.15 -1.39
C PHE A 114 -6.75 5.48 -1.86
N TRP A 115 -6.85 4.55 -2.80
CA TRP A 115 -5.67 3.94 -3.40
C TRP A 115 -5.83 3.70 -4.90
N GLN A 116 -4.69 3.73 -5.58
CA GLN A 116 -4.61 3.48 -7.01
C GLN A 116 -3.32 2.74 -7.36
N GLN A 117 -3.44 1.81 -8.32
CA GLN A 117 -2.33 1.09 -8.91
C GLN A 117 -2.65 0.74 -10.38
N GLN A 118 -1.67 0.85 -11.28
CA GLN A 118 -1.90 0.58 -12.72
C GLN A 118 -1.82 -0.91 -13.09
N SER A 119 -0.93 -1.66 -12.44
CA SER A 119 -0.73 -3.11 -12.62
C SER A 119 -0.21 -3.70 -11.32
N LEU A 120 -0.20 -5.03 -11.14
CA LEU A 120 0.28 -5.66 -9.89
C LEU A 120 1.72 -5.26 -9.51
N THR A 121 2.56 -4.96 -10.51
CA THR A 121 3.97 -4.57 -10.33
C THR A 121 4.19 -3.06 -10.38
N ALA A 122 3.17 -2.27 -10.70
CA ALA A 122 3.27 -0.81 -10.71
C ALA A 122 3.27 -0.25 -9.29
N ASP A 123 3.86 0.94 -9.13
CA ASP A 123 3.84 1.66 -7.86
C ASP A 123 2.41 1.99 -7.41
N ILE A 124 2.19 1.87 -6.10
CA ILE A 124 0.92 2.14 -5.44
C ILE A 124 0.93 3.57 -4.92
N GLN A 125 -0.16 4.28 -5.15
CA GLN A 125 -0.46 5.53 -4.47
C GLN A 125 -1.57 5.28 -3.46
N LEU A 126 -1.33 5.63 -2.20
CA LEU A 126 -2.30 5.60 -1.12
C LEU A 126 -2.45 7.02 -0.57
N VAL A 127 -3.67 7.51 -0.47
CA VAL A 127 -3.98 8.86 0.03
C VAL A 127 -4.85 8.70 1.28
N ILE A 128 -4.48 9.38 2.37
CA ILE A 128 -5.23 9.44 3.62
C ILE A 128 -5.73 10.88 3.77
N PHE A 129 -7.02 11.08 3.97
CA PHE A 129 -7.65 12.39 4.10
C PHE A 129 -8.90 12.38 4.99
#